data_AF-A0A061G945-F1
#
_entry.id   AF-A0A061G945-F1
#
_cell.length_a   1.000
_cell.length_b   1.000
_cell.length_c   1.000
_cell.angle_alpha   90.00
_cell.angle_beta   90.00
_cell.angle_gamma   90.00
#
_symmetry.space_group_name_H-M   'P 1'
#
loop_
_entity.id
_entity.type
_entity.pdbx_description
1 polymer ?
#
loop_
_entity_poly.entity_id
_entity_poly.type
_entity_poly.pdbx_seq_one_letter_code
_entity_poly.pdbx_strand_id
1 'polypeptide(L)'
;MSSHDIPRVLGGDFNVVRSQDEKLGGPINEIASSQFVEFIEELGLVDLPMSGGAFTLCNNREAATFCHLHGFLVAFKVLDSMKQLQQECLLKFISDHNAIAFITDVTE
;
A
#
# COMPACT_ATOMS: atom_id res chain seq x y z
N MET A 1 0.18 26.08 -10.98
CA MET A 1 0.77 24.86 -10.44
C MET A 1 -0.30 23.80 -10.52
N SER A 2 -0.03 22.72 -11.24
CA SER A 2 -0.95 21.57 -11.27
C SER A 2 -0.96 20.94 -9.88
N SER A 3 -2.07 20.31 -9.47
CA SER A 3 -2.12 19.56 -8.20
C SER A 3 -1.09 18.41 -8.14
N HIS A 4 -0.56 18.01 -9.29
CA HIS A 4 0.52 17.02 -9.43
C HIS A 4 1.92 17.56 -9.08
N ASP A 5 2.10 18.89 -8.95
CA ASP A 5 3.40 19.50 -8.64
C ASP A 5 3.75 19.43 -7.14
N ILE A 6 2.81 18.99 -6.30
CA ILE A 6 2.99 18.93 -4.85
C ILE A 6 3.52 17.55 -4.45
N PRO A 7 4.65 17.46 -3.71
CA PRO A 7 5.11 16.19 -3.17
C PRO A 7 4.10 15.65 -2.16
N ARG A 8 3.52 14.48 -2.44
CA ARG A 8 2.48 13.85 -1.61
C ARG A 8 2.79 12.38 -1.36
N VAL A 9 2.53 11.97 -0.13
CA VAL A 9 2.50 10.57 0.31
C VAL A 9 1.12 10.33 0.91
N LEU A 10 0.44 9.29 0.47
CA LEU A 10 -0.84 8.84 0.99
C LEU A 10 -0.64 7.48 1.66
N GLY A 11 -0.75 7.42 2.97
CA GLY A 11 -0.68 6.18 3.75
C GLY A 11 -2.00 5.90 4.44
N GLY A 12 -2.40 4.62 4.49
CA GLY A 12 -3.60 4.23 5.21
C GLY A 12 -4.05 2.80 4.94
N ASP A 13 -5.23 2.48 5.46
CA ASP A 13 -6.01 1.29 5.10
C ASP A 13 -6.97 1.67 3.97
N PHE A 14 -6.72 1.15 2.77
CA PHE A 14 -7.55 1.42 1.60
C PHE A 14 -8.77 0.51 1.54
N ASN A 15 -8.80 -0.59 2.30
CA ASN A 15 -9.85 -1.62 2.24
C ASN A 15 -10.14 -2.17 0.82
N VAL A 16 -9.19 -2.03 -0.10
CA VAL A 16 -9.27 -2.54 -1.48
C VAL A 16 -8.01 -3.32 -1.80
N VAL A 17 -8.18 -4.49 -2.43
CA VAL A 17 -7.11 -5.30 -2.99
C VAL A 17 -6.99 -4.95 -4.48
N ARG A 18 -5.77 -4.67 -4.97
CA ARG A 18 -5.53 -4.19 -6.35
C ARG A 18 -5.38 -5.29 -7.39
N SER A 19 -4.96 -6.47 -6.95
CA SER A 19 -4.76 -7.62 -7.82
C SER A 19 -4.94 -8.92 -7.05
N GLN A 20 -5.17 -10.02 -7.75
CA GLN A 20 -5.35 -11.31 -7.09
C GLN A 20 -4.09 -11.76 -6.31
N ASP A 21 -2.90 -11.31 -6.70
CA ASP A 21 -1.64 -11.64 -6.01
C ASP A 21 -1.56 -11.03 -4.60
N GLU A 22 -2.34 -9.98 -4.34
CA GLU A 22 -2.46 -9.34 -3.03
C GLU A 22 -3.50 -10.02 -2.12
N LYS A 23 -4.16 -11.09 -2.58
CA LYS A 23 -5.15 -11.83 -1.79
C LYS A 23 -5.03 -13.35 -1.93
N LEU A 24 -4.96 -14.03 -0.79
CA LEU A 24 -5.13 -15.47 -0.69
C LEU A 24 -6.46 -15.82 -0.01
N GLY A 25 -7.12 -16.87 -0.49
CA GLY A 25 -8.36 -17.37 0.14
C GLY A 25 -9.65 -16.81 -0.46
N GLY A 26 -9.69 -16.58 -1.77
CA GLY A 26 -10.92 -16.24 -2.53
C GLY A 26 -10.69 -15.14 -3.58
N PRO A 27 -11.70 -14.86 -4.41
CA PRO A 27 -11.63 -13.85 -5.47
C PRO A 27 -11.59 -12.42 -4.88
N ILE A 28 -11.04 -11.49 -5.66
CA ILE A 28 -11.10 -10.05 -5.38
C ILE A 28 -12.41 -9.42 -5.88
N ASN A 29 -12.68 -8.19 -5.47
CA ASN A 29 -13.75 -7.38 -6.05
C ASN A 29 -13.17 -6.61 -7.26
N GLU A 30 -13.34 -7.16 -8.46
CA GLU A 30 -12.77 -6.62 -9.70
C GLU A 30 -13.17 -5.16 -9.98
N ILE A 31 -14.39 -4.76 -9.63
CA ILE A 31 -14.88 -3.39 -9.86
C ILE A 31 -14.13 -2.41 -8.95
N ALA A 32 -14.10 -2.70 -7.64
CA ALA A 32 -13.40 -1.85 -6.67
C ALA A 32 -11.90 -1.81 -6.96
N SER A 33 -11.32 -2.95 -7.34
CA SER A 33 -9.91 -3.08 -7.73
C SER A 33 -9.59 -2.18 -8.93
N SER A 34 -10.40 -2.24 -9.99
CA SER A 34 -10.20 -1.44 -11.20
C SER A 34 -10.34 0.06 -10.92
N GLN A 35 -11.35 0.47 -10.14
CA GLN A 35 -11.54 1.86 -9.75
C GLN A 35 -10.38 2.39 -8.90
N PHE A 36 -9.81 1.55 -8.04
CA PHE A 36 -8.68 1.95 -7.21
C PHE A 36 -7.38 2.06 -8.02
N VAL A 37 -7.17 1.19 -9.01
CA VAL A 37 -6.05 1.31 -9.97
C VAL A 37 -6.19 2.60 -10.79
N GLU A 38 -7.38 2.89 -11.32
CA GLU A 38 -7.66 4.13 -12.06
C GLU A 38 -7.38 5.37 -11.18
N PHE A 39 -7.83 5.37 -9.94
CA PHE A 39 -7.53 6.43 -8.97
C PHE A 39 -6.03 6.66 -8.75
N ILE A 40 -5.24 5.59 -8.63
CA ILE A 40 -3.78 5.67 -8.48
C ILE A 40 -3.15 6.30 -9.73
N GLU A 41 -3.57 5.86 -10.91
CA GLU A 41 -3.08 6.35 -12.20
C GLU A 41 -3.43 7.83 -12.44
N GLU A 42 -4.69 8.22 -12.22
CA GLU A 42 -5.17 9.61 -12.37
C GLU A 42 -4.41 10.60 -11.49
N LEU A 43 -3.99 10.16 -10.29
CA LEU A 43 -3.23 10.99 -9.37
C LEU A 43 -1.72 10.94 -9.59
N GLY A 44 -1.22 10.11 -10.52
CA GLY A 44 0.20 9.91 -10.77
C GLY A 44 0.93 9.37 -9.53
N LEU A 45 0.29 8.44 -8.83
CA LEU A 45 0.83 7.81 -7.63
C LEU A 45 1.49 6.47 -7.98
N VAL A 46 2.46 6.09 -7.15
CA VAL A 46 3.18 4.82 -7.25
C VAL A 46 3.08 4.13 -5.90
N ASP A 47 2.71 2.86 -5.91
CA ASP A 47 2.85 2.02 -4.74
C ASP A 47 4.27 1.49 -4.64
N LEU A 48 4.87 1.59 -3.46
CA LEU A 48 6.23 1.09 -3.23
C LEU A 48 6.22 -0.44 -3.10
N PRO A 49 7.33 -1.13 -3.36
CA PRO A 49 7.43 -2.54 -3.00
C PRO A 49 7.45 -2.70 -1.47
N MET A 50 6.73 -3.70 -0.96
CA MET A 50 6.65 -4.02 0.47
C MET A 50 7.72 -5.02 0.90
N SER A 51 8.50 -4.69 1.93
CA SER A 51 9.40 -5.60 2.63
C SER A 51 8.78 -6.13 3.93
N GLY A 52 9.40 -7.11 4.59
CA GLY A 52 8.93 -7.67 5.87
C GLY A 52 7.72 -8.61 5.79
N GLY A 53 6.90 -8.52 4.73
CA GLY A 53 5.80 -9.44 4.45
C GLY A 53 4.87 -8.95 3.34
N ALA A 54 4.22 -9.88 2.63
CA ALA A 54 3.34 -9.55 1.49
C ALA A 54 1.90 -9.18 1.89
N PHE A 55 1.44 -9.63 3.07
CA PHE A 55 0.06 -9.43 3.54
C PHE A 55 0.04 -8.62 4.84
N THR A 56 -1.00 -7.82 4.98
CA THR A 56 -1.17 -6.87 6.08
C THR A 56 -2.35 -7.22 6.99
N LEU A 57 -3.21 -8.14 6.54
CA LEU A 57 -4.39 -8.61 7.24
C LEU A 57 -4.51 -10.13 7.11
N CYS A 58 -4.92 -10.79 8.19
CA CYS A 58 -5.44 -12.15 8.18
C CYS A 58 -6.76 -12.19 8.96
N ASN A 59 -7.80 -12.80 8.39
CA ASN A 59 -9.12 -12.88 9.04
C ASN A 59 -9.20 -13.91 10.19
N ASN A 60 -8.11 -14.61 10.50
CA ASN A 60 -7.97 -15.60 11.58
C ASN A 60 -9.04 -16.71 11.59
N ARG A 61 -9.61 -17.05 10.42
CA ARG A 61 -10.55 -18.18 10.27
C ARG A 61 -9.80 -19.47 9.98
N GLU A 62 -10.46 -20.62 10.18
CA GLU A 62 -9.89 -21.95 9.85
C GLU A 62 -9.48 -22.04 8.38
N ALA A 63 -10.34 -21.56 7.47
CA ALA A 63 -9.97 -21.22 6.10
C ALA A 63 -9.58 -19.74 6.03
N ALA A 64 -8.32 -19.45 6.36
CA ALA A 64 -7.83 -18.09 6.46
C ALA A 64 -7.80 -17.37 5.11
N THR A 65 -8.20 -16.09 5.11
CA THR A 65 -8.00 -15.15 4.00
C THR A 65 -6.91 -14.17 4.40
N PHE A 66 -5.95 -13.96 3.50
CA PHE A 66 -4.87 -12.99 3.66
C PHE A 66 -5.01 -11.90 2.61
N CYS A 67 -4.89 -10.64 3.02
CA CYS A 67 -5.01 -9.49 2.12
C CYS A 67 -3.91 -8.45 2.38
N HIS A 68 -3.44 -7.81 1.31
CA HIS A 68 -2.73 -6.56 1.35
C HIS A 68 -3.75 -5.41 1.23
N LEU A 69 -3.93 -4.63 2.29
CA LEU A 69 -4.90 -3.52 2.35
C LEU A 69 -4.27 -2.20 2.81
N HIS A 70 -3.05 -2.26 3.36
CA HIS A 70 -2.34 -1.13 3.92
C HIS A 70 -1.09 -0.89 3.10
N GLY A 71 -0.82 0.37 2.77
CA GLY A 71 0.40 0.72 2.07
C GLY A 71 0.55 2.23 1.96
N PHE A 72 1.64 2.62 1.32
CA PHE A 72 1.94 4.02 1.00
C PHE A 72 1.97 4.22 -0.50
N LEU A 73 1.10 5.11 -0.98
CA LEU A 73 1.09 5.60 -2.35
C LEU A 73 1.85 6.92 -2.42
N VAL A 74 2.81 7.01 -3.34
CA VAL A 74 3.78 8.09 -3.40
C VAL A 74 3.70 8.79 -4.75
N ALA A 75 3.57 10.11 -4.75
CA ALA A 75 3.60 10.87 -6.00
C ALA A 75 5.00 10.79 -6.64
N PHE A 76 5.07 10.74 -7.98
CA PHE A 76 6.36 10.72 -8.70
C PHE A 76 7.34 11.80 -8.25
N LYS A 77 6.85 12.99 -7.88
CA LYS A 77 7.70 14.08 -7.42
C LYS A 77 8.46 13.74 -6.13
N VAL A 78 7.85 12.95 -5.25
CA VAL A 78 8.48 12.47 -4.03
C VAL A 78 9.55 11.42 -4.35
N LEU A 79 9.28 10.51 -5.29
CA LEU A 79 10.25 9.52 -5.75
C LEU A 79 11.50 10.17 -6.35
N ASP A 80 11.32 11.29 -7.06
CA ASP A 80 12.40 12.09 -7.65
C ASP A 80 13.24 12.82 -6.59
N SER A 81 12.61 13.29 -5.50
CA SER A 81 13.27 14.11 -4.48
C SER A 81 13.89 13.33 -3.33
N MET A 82 13.31 12.19 -2.95
CA MET A 82 13.74 11.42 -1.78
C MET A 82 14.48 10.15 -2.20
N LYS A 83 15.60 9.87 -1.54
CA LYS A 83 16.36 8.64 -1.76
C LYS A 83 15.89 7.55 -0.79
N GLN A 84 16.03 6.31 -1.25
CA GLN A 84 15.81 5.10 -0.44
C GLN A 84 14.43 5.03 0.23
N LEU A 85 13.38 5.31 -0.55
CA LEU A 85 12.01 5.11 -0.07
C LEU A 85 11.70 3.62 0.04
N GLN A 86 11.25 3.20 1.21
CA GLN A 86 10.87 1.83 1.49
C GLN A 86 9.53 1.83 2.24
N GLN A 87 8.72 0.80 2.01
CA GLN A 87 7.65 0.45 2.92
C GLN A 87 7.89 -0.95 3.48
N GLU A 88 7.70 -1.09 4.79
CA GLU A 88 7.96 -2.33 5.52
C GLU A 88 6.75 -2.76 6.35
N CYS A 89 6.32 -4.01 6.16
CA CYS A 89 5.31 -4.64 6.99
C CYS A 89 5.94 -5.09 8.32
N LEU A 90 5.53 -4.46 9.41
CA LEU A 90 6.03 -4.75 10.75
C LEU A 90 5.36 -6.00 11.32
N LEU A 91 6.04 -6.62 12.29
CA LEU A 91 5.51 -7.77 13.01
C LEU A 91 4.19 -7.43 13.71
N LYS A 92 3.24 -8.36 13.60
CA LYS A 92 1.93 -8.23 14.22
C LYS A 92 2.06 -8.17 15.74
N PHE A 93 1.31 -7.27 16.36
CA PHE A 93 1.26 -7.14 17.81
C PHE A 93 -0.17 -7.40 18.32
N ILE A 94 -0.90 -6.35 18.72
CA ILE A 94 -2.24 -6.48 19.32
C ILE A 94 -3.41 -6.29 18.34
N SER A 95 -3.17 -5.67 17.18
CA SER A 95 -4.20 -5.42 16.16
C SER A 95 -4.36 -6.65 15.26
N ASP A 96 -5.55 -6.81 14.66
CA ASP A 96 -5.78 -7.74 13.55
C ASP A 96 -5.03 -7.32 12.27
N HIS A 97 -4.59 -6.06 12.22
CA HIS A 97 -3.74 -5.46 11.19
C HIS A 97 -2.26 -5.46 11.57
N ASN A 98 -1.39 -5.64 10.58
CA ASN A 98 0.03 -5.35 10.69
C ASN A 98 0.28 -3.85 10.44
N ALA A 99 1.09 -3.20 11.27
CA ALA A 99 1.51 -1.82 11.02
C ALA A 99 2.49 -1.78 9.84
N ILE A 100 2.40 -0.74 9.00
CA ILE A 100 3.32 -0.50 7.89
C ILE A 100 4.16 0.72 8.21
N ALA A 101 5.48 0.59 8.10
CA ALA A 101 6.41 1.70 8.22
C ALA A 101 6.72 2.28 6.84
N PHE A 102 6.71 3.62 6.72
CA PHE A 102 7.30 4.33 5.59
C PHE A 102 8.68 4.83 6.02
N ILE A 103 9.72 4.36 5.34
CA ILE A 103 11.11 4.61 5.68
C ILE A 103 11.75 5.42 4.57
N THR A 104 12.45 6.47 4.94
CA THR A 104 13.22 7.34 4.03
C THR A 104 14.48 7.80 4.76
N ASP A 105 15.53 8.10 4.00
CA ASP A 105 16.71 8.76 4.57
C ASP A 105 16.33 10.13 5.14
N VAL A 106 16.94 10.51 6.26
CA VAL A 106 16.94 11.90 6.69
C VAL A 106 17.84 12.65 5.72
N THR A 107 17.27 13.47 4.84
CA THR A 107 18.06 14.43 4.07
C THR A 107 18.69 15.43 5.05
N GLU A 108 20.03 15.44 5.13
CA GLU A 108 20.80 16.51 5.79
C GLU A 108 20.53 17.88 5.15
#